data_AF-A0A926ETG6-F1
#
_entry.id   AF-A0A926ETG6-F1
#
_cell.length_a   1.000
_cell.length_b   1.000
_cell.length_c   1.000
_cell.angle_alpha   90.00
_cell.angle_beta   90.00
_cell.angle_gamma   90.00
#
_symmetry.space_group_name_H-M   'P 1'
#
loop_
_entity.id
_entity.type
_entity.pdbx_description
1 polymer ?
#
loop_
_entity_poly.entity_id
_entity_poly.type
_entity_poly.pdbx_seq_one_letter_code
_entity_poly.pdbx_strand_id
1 'polypeptide(L)'
;MYTDMMREILSEYERKRDWQERDKQRRTNEVYKKIPRIKKIDEEIMKTGIVMSKHILNNPNGYLDIAKKTKKNIETLKMEKAYLLTESNIQPDYMEMRYFCDSCKDTGYLDSGEKCHCLKQALAMRAYKMSNLESILKKENFQTFDINVFKDETFEGEKMTPRQNMINIVGIAEGFVNNFEENNGENLIFYGTTGLGKTFLCNCIAKVLLDKNKIVIYQTAFTILDILERRRFGKDNDDLNDFKYNLLFEADLLIIDDLGTEVSNTFTNAEIFNIVNTRLISGKKTIISTNLTPKEITEIYTDRVFSRILDKFIPLKFFGKDLRWE
;
A
#
# COMPACT_ATOMS: atom_id res chain seq x y z
N MET A 1 -19.30 5.60 -14.95
CA MET A 1 -18.40 4.47 -14.61
C MET A 1 -17.34 4.86 -13.56
N TYR A 2 -16.46 5.86 -13.77
CA TYR A 2 -15.53 6.33 -12.71
C TYR A 2 -16.28 6.87 -11.48
N THR A 3 -17.27 7.73 -11.70
CA THR A 3 -18.09 8.33 -10.64
C THR A 3 -18.86 7.30 -9.83
N ASP A 4 -19.34 6.23 -10.47
CA ASP A 4 -20.05 5.14 -9.80
C ASP A 4 -19.10 4.32 -8.92
N MET A 5 -17.92 4.00 -9.47
CA MET A 5 -16.84 3.35 -8.72
C MET A 5 -16.41 4.17 -7.50
N MET A 6 -16.24 5.48 -7.66
CA MET A 6 -15.94 6.40 -6.55
C MET A 6 -17.04 6.35 -5.48
N ARG A 7 -18.32 6.41 -5.88
CA ARG A 7 -19.46 6.38 -4.95
C ARG A 7 -19.50 5.08 -4.15
N GLU A 8 -19.30 3.94 -4.81
CA GLU A 8 -19.27 2.64 -4.16
C GLU A 8 -18.16 2.56 -3.11
N ILE A 9 -16.94 2.97 -3.46
CA ILE A 9 -15.80 2.96 -2.53
C ILE A 9 -16.07 3.90 -1.35
N LEU A 10 -16.60 5.10 -1.58
CA LEU A 10 -16.92 6.02 -0.47
C LEU A 10 -18.01 5.46 0.46
N SER A 11 -18.97 4.69 -0.06
CA SER A 11 -19.94 3.96 0.77
C SER A 11 -19.27 2.86 1.61
N GLU A 12 -18.25 2.18 1.09
CA GLU A 12 -17.46 1.21 1.88
C GLU A 12 -16.71 1.91 3.03
N TYR A 13 -16.18 3.11 2.80
CA TYR A 13 -15.52 3.92 3.83
C TYR A 13 -16.50 4.38 4.92
N GLU A 14 -17.72 4.75 4.54
CA GLU A 14 -18.79 5.04 5.49
C GLU A 14 -19.11 3.82 6.36
N ARG A 15 -19.27 2.64 5.77
CA ARG A 15 -19.47 1.39 6.52
C ARG A 15 -18.32 1.07 7.48
N LYS A 16 -17.07 1.37 7.09
CA LYS A 16 -15.90 1.22 7.96
C LYS A 16 -16.02 2.11 9.20
N ARG A 17 -16.38 3.39 9.03
CA ARG A 17 -16.58 4.33 10.15
C ARG A 17 -17.72 3.90 11.06
N ASP A 18 -18.86 3.49 10.50
CA ASP A 18 -19.99 2.97 11.25
C ASP A 18 -19.62 1.73 12.07
N TRP A 19 -18.81 0.85 11.49
CA TRP A 19 -18.32 -0.34 12.18
C TRP A 19 -17.40 0.03 13.34
N GLN A 20 -16.45 0.94 13.15
CA GLN A 20 -15.52 1.39 14.19
C GLN A 20 -16.26 2.07 15.36
N GLU A 21 -17.30 2.87 15.06
CA GLU A 21 -18.12 3.52 16.09
C GLU A 21 -18.91 2.48 16.90
N ARG A 22 -19.52 1.49 16.22
CA ARG A 22 -20.19 0.37 16.91
C ARG A 22 -19.22 -0.45 17.75
N ASP A 23 -18.03 -0.74 17.24
CA ASP A 23 -17.01 -1.50 17.98
C ASP A 23 -16.51 -0.73 19.20
N LYS A 24 -16.27 0.58 19.07
CA LYS A 24 -15.93 1.46 20.19
C LYS A 24 -17.02 1.44 21.26
N GLN A 25 -18.29 1.56 20.88
CA GLN A 25 -19.41 1.51 21.82
C GLN A 25 -19.48 0.15 22.53
N ARG A 26 -19.27 -0.94 21.79
CA ARG A 26 -19.20 -2.31 22.35
C ARG A 26 -18.08 -2.42 23.40
N ARG A 27 -16.84 -2.06 23.04
CA ARG A 27 -15.67 -2.08 23.94
C ARG A 27 -15.89 -1.20 25.18
N THR A 28 -16.47 -0.01 24.99
CA THR A 28 -16.80 0.92 26.09
C THR A 28 -17.83 0.31 27.03
N ASN A 29 -18.89 -0.30 26.50
CA ASN A 29 -19.91 -0.98 27.31
C ASN A 29 -19.35 -2.19 28.06
N GLU A 30 -18.42 -2.94 27.47
CA GLU A 30 -17.69 -4.03 28.14
C GLU A 30 -16.90 -3.51 29.34
N VAL A 31 -16.15 -2.42 29.17
CA VAL A 31 -15.42 -1.77 30.28
C VAL A 31 -16.37 -1.26 31.35
N TYR A 32 -17.47 -0.60 30.98
CA TYR A 32 -18.45 -0.10 31.95
C TYR A 32 -19.13 -1.23 32.75
N LYS A 33 -19.38 -2.39 32.14
CA LYS A 33 -19.92 -3.56 32.84
C LYS A 33 -18.89 -4.16 33.80
N LYS A 34 -17.62 -4.25 33.38
CA LYS A 34 -16.54 -4.81 34.18
C LYS A 34 -16.11 -3.89 35.33
N ILE A 35 -16.08 -2.58 35.09
CA ILE A 35 -15.60 -1.54 36.02
C ILE A 35 -16.61 -0.38 36.05
N PRO A 36 -17.73 -0.49 36.79
CA PRO A 36 -18.78 0.53 36.82
C PRO A 36 -18.32 1.92 37.28
N ARG A 37 -17.22 1.99 38.05
CA ARG A 37 -16.61 3.27 38.46
C ARG A 37 -16.13 4.10 37.26
N ILE A 38 -15.64 3.47 36.20
CA ILE A 38 -15.19 4.17 34.99
C ILE A 38 -16.36 4.93 34.34
N LYS A 39 -17.55 4.33 34.28
CA LYS A 39 -18.75 5.01 33.78
C LYS A 39 -19.09 6.25 34.62
N LYS A 40 -19.03 6.14 35.95
CA LYS A 40 -19.27 7.27 36.86
C LYS A 40 -18.24 8.38 36.66
N ILE A 41 -16.97 8.03 36.48
CA ILE A 41 -15.91 8.99 36.17
C ILE A 41 -16.22 9.75 34.87
N ASP A 42 -16.59 9.04 33.80
CA ASP A 42 -16.92 9.68 32.52
C ASP A 42 -18.13 10.61 32.63
N GLU A 43 -19.17 10.22 33.40
CA GLU A 43 -20.31 11.08 33.72
C GLU A 43 -19.92 12.31 34.56
N GLU A 44 -19.03 12.16 35.55
CA GLU A 44 -18.51 13.25 36.39
C GLU A 44 -17.69 14.24 35.56
N ILE A 45 -16.82 13.75 34.66
CA ILE A 45 -16.05 14.59 33.73
C ILE A 45 -17.00 15.37 32.81
N MET A 46 -18.00 14.71 32.23
CA MET A 46 -18.99 15.37 31.37
C MET A 46 -19.76 16.47 32.11
N LYS A 47 -20.28 16.17 33.32
CA LYS A 47 -20.98 17.16 34.16
C LYS A 47 -20.09 18.36 34.50
N THR A 48 -18.84 18.09 34.86
CA THR A 48 -17.86 19.14 35.19
C THR A 48 -17.61 20.04 33.97
N GLY A 49 -17.51 19.47 32.76
CA GLY A 49 -17.38 20.23 31.52
C GLY A 49 -18.57 21.14 31.24
N ILE A 50 -19.80 20.64 31.40
CA ILE A 50 -21.03 21.43 31.19
C ILE A 50 -21.10 22.62 32.17
N VAL A 51 -20.83 22.38 33.45
CA VAL A 51 -20.80 23.42 34.49
C VAL A 51 -19.79 24.52 34.12
N MET A 52 -18.61 24.12 33.66
CA MET A 52 -17.57 25.04 33.22
C MET A 52 -18.01 25.90 32.02
N SER A 53 -18.57 25.28 30.97
CA SER A 53 -19.09 26.01 29.80
C SER A 53 -20.16 27.03 30.21
N LYS A 54 -21.07 26.67 31.11
CA LYS A 54 -22.11 27.58 31.62
C LYS A 54 -21.52 28.77 32.39
N HIS A 55 -20.46 28.56 33.17
CA HIS A 55 -19.78 29.64 33.89
C HIS A 55 -19.07 30.62 32.96
N ILE A 56 -18.42 30.14 31.89
CA ILE A 56 -17.77 31.01 30.89
C ILE A 56 -18.80 31.91 30.21
N LEU A 57 -19.93 31.33 29.78
CA LEU A 57 -20.99 32.08 29.09
C LEU A 57 -21.60 33.17 29.98
N ASN A 58 -21.79 32.88 31.27
CA ASN A 58 -22.43 33.80 32.21
C ASN A 58 -21.45 34.83 32.81
N ASN A 59 -20.16 34.53 32.89
CA ASN A 59 -19.14 35.41 33.51
C ASN A 59 -17.80 35.36 32.74
N PRO A 60 -17.71 36.02 31.57
CA PRO A 60 -16.55 35.93 30.68
C PRO A 60 -15.24 36.49 31.27
N ASN A 61 -15.33 37.37 32.28
CA ASN A 61 -14.17 38.04 32.87
C ASN A 61 -13.68 37.40 34.19
N GLY A 62 -14.39 36.40 34.72
CA GLY A 62 -14.13 35.80 36.04
C GLY A 62 -13.93 34.28 36.04
N TYR A 63 -13.75 33.65 34.87
CA TYR A 63 -13.75 32.19 34.75
C TYR A 63 -12.41 31.53 35.10
N LEU A 64 -11.30 32.28 35.21
CA LEU A 64 -9.95 31.72 35.28
C LEU A 64 -9.72 30.80 36.50
N ASP A 65 -10.20 31.18 37.69
CA ASP A 65 -10.03 30.37 38.89
C ASP A 65 -10.91 29.12 38.88
N ILE A 66 -12.14 29.25 38.37
CA ILE A 66 -13.05 28.13 38.16
C ILE A 66 -12.47 27.17 37.11
N ALA A 67 -11.84 27.70 36.06
CA ALA A 67 -11.16 26.93 35.03
C ALA A 67 -10.02 26.10 35.61
N LYS A 68 -9.16 26.72 36.43
CA LYS A 68 -8.06 26.02 37.09
C LYS A 68 -8.56 24.90 38.00
N LYS A 69 -9.56 25.16 38.83
CA LYS A 69 -10.15 24.15 39.73
C LYS A 69 -10.78 23.00 38.96
N THR A 70 -11.53 23.32 37.92
CA THR A 70 -12.17 22.34 37.02
C THR A 70 -11.13 21.46 36.33
N LYS A 71 -10.07 22.07 35.77
CA LYS A 71 -8.97 21.36 35.13
C LYS A 71 -8.31 20.35 36.08
N LYS A 72 -7.99 20.78 37.31
CA LYS A 72 -7.40 19.91 38.33
C LYS A 72 -8.31 18.74 38.70
N ASN A 73 -9.62 18.98 38.80
CA ASN A 73 -10.60 17.92 39.07
C ASN A 73 -10.64 16.89 37.94
N ILE A 74 -10.72 17.36 36.68
CA ILE A 74 -10.71 16.49 35.50
C ILE A 74 -9.41 15.67 35.41
N GLU A 75 -8.25 16.27 35.71
CA GLU A 75 -6.96 15.57 35.74
C GLU A 75 -6.95 14.46 36.80
N THR A 76 -7.48 14.72 37.99
CA THR A 76 -7.60 13.72 39.07
C THR A 76 -8.47 12.54 38.64
N LEU A 77 -9.62 12.82 38.04
CA LEU A 77 -10.54 11.80 37.53
C LEU A 77 -9.91 10.98 36.38
N LYS A 78 -9.14 11.62 35.50
CA LYS A 78 -8.40 10.92 34.43
C LYS A 78 -7.31 9.99 35.00
N MET A 79 -6.60 10.42 36.04
CA MET A 79 -5.62 9.58 36.73
C MET A 79 -6.29 8.37 37.39
N GLU A 80 -7.42 8.57 38.07
CA GLU A 80 -8.22 7.47 38.65
C GLU A 80 -8.66 6.47 37.57
N LYS A 81 -9.18 6.96 36.43
CA LYS A 81 -9.59 6.12 35.29
C LYS A 81 -8.42 5.30 34.74
N ALA A 82 -7.26 5.93 34.54
CA ALA A 82 -6.06 5.25 34.03
C ALA A 82 -5.56 4.15 34.98
N TYR A 83 -5.58 4.43 36.30
CA TYR A 83 -5.24 3.45 37.33
C TYR A 83 -6.18 2.22 37.27
N LEU A 84 -7.50 2.45 37.27
CA LEU A 84 -8.51 1.38 37.25
C LEU A 84 -8.42 0.48 35.99
N LEU A 85 -8.14 1.08 34.83
CA LEU A 85 -7.93 0.34 33.59
C LEU A 85 -6.69 -0.56 33.68
N THR A 86 -5.57 0.00 34.15
CA THR A 86 -4.29 -0.71 34.26
C THR A 86 -4.37 -1.86 35.27
N GLU A 87 -4.95 -1.62 36.45
CA GLU A 87 -5.16 -2.65 37.48
C GLU A 87 -5.99 -3.83 36.95
N SER A 88 -6.87 -3.57 35.99
CA SER A 88 -7.74 -4.57 35.37
C SER A 88 -7.16 -5.21 34.10
N ASN A 89 -5.88 -4.98 33.80
CA ASN A 89 -5.18 -5.40 32.58
C ASN A 89 -5.88 -4.93 31.29
N ILE A 90 -6.46 -3.73 31.29
CA ILE A 90 -7.09 -3.11 30.13
C ILE A 90 -6.19 -1.96 29.68
N GLN A 91 -5.83 -1.93 28.39
CA GLN A 91 -5.03 -0.84 27.85
C GLN A 91 -5.79 0.50 27.95
N PRO A 92 -5.12 1.62 28.27
CA PRO A 92 -5.79 2.92 28.41
C PRO A 92 -6.56 3.39 27.16
N ASP A 93 -6.10 2.99 25.97
CA ASP A 93 -6.68 3.31 24.67
C ASP A 93 -7.78 2.33 24.23
N TYR A 94 -8.11 1.33 25.05
CA TYR A 94 -9.08 0.29 24.70
C TYR A 94 -10.51 0.82 24.47
N MET A 95 -10.84 2.03 24.92
CA MET A 95 -12.14 2.68 24.66
C MET A 95 -12.06 3.77 23.59
N GLU A 96 -10.89 4.00 23.02
CA GLU A 96 -10.68 5.03 22.02
C GLU A 96 -11.13 4.56 20.63
N MET A 97 -11.41 5.53 19.76
CA MET A 97 -11.76 5.27 18.37
C MET A 97 -10.56 4.66 17.66
N ARG A 98 -10.81 3.61 16.88
CA ARG A 98 -9.83 2.99 16.01
C ARG A 98 -10.22 3.25 14.56
N TYR A 99 -9.23 3.24 13.69
CA TYR A 99 -9.42 3.47 12.25
C TYR A 99 -8.72 2.38 11.46
N PHE A 100 -9.20 2.09 10.26
CA PHE A 100 -8.47 1.25 9.32
C PHE A 100 -7.32 2.03 8.66
N CYS A 101 -7.50 3.34 8.47
CA CYS A 101 -6.48 4.26 8.01
C CYS A 101 -6.38 5.45 8.94
N ASP A 102 -5.29 5.53 9.71
CA ASP A 102 -5.04 6.61 10.66
C ASP A 102 -4.86 7.98 9.98
N SER A 103 -4.34 8.01 8.74
CA SER A 103 -4.08 9.26 8.01
C SER A 103 -5.34 10.03 7.63
N CYS A 104 -6.41 9.33 7.25
CA CYS A 104 -7.68 9.95 6.85
C CYS A 104 -8.83 9.66 7.82
N LYS A 105 -8.60 8.86 8.87
CA LYS A 105 -9.63 8.39 9.80
C LYS A 105 -10.82 7.76 9.07
N ASP A 106 -10.52 6.93 8.09
CA ASP A 106 -11.47 6.24 7.21
C ASP A 106 -12.42 7.16 6.43
N THR A 107 -12.05 8.41 6.18
CA THR A 107 -12.83 9.32 5.31
C THR A 107 -12.44 9.18 3.82
N GLY A 108 -11.23 8.69 3.55
CA GLY A 108 -10.63 8.64 2.23
C GLY A 108 -9.98 9.96 1.78
N TYR A 109 -10.08 11.02 2.57
CA TYR A 109 -9.52 12.34 2.28
C TYR A 109 -8.64 12.82 3.43
N LEU A 110 -7.56 13.52 3.09
CA LEU A 110 -6.74 14.23 4.06
C LEU A 110 -7.40 15.56 4.42
N ASP A 111 -6.96 16.19 5.51
CA ASP A 111 -7.44 17.51 5.94
C ASP A 111 -7.18 18.60 4.87
N SER A 112 -6.19 18.39 3.98
CA SER A 112 -5.94 19.25 2.83
C SER A 112 -7.02 19.19 1.74
N GLY A 113 -7.95 18.23 1.81
CA GLY A 113 -8.93 17.93 0.77
C GLY A 113 -8.41 16.96 -0.31
N GLU A 114 -7.13 16.59 -0.27
CA GLU A 114 -6.56 15.63 -1.20
C GLU A 114 -7.01 14.19 -0.89
N LYS A 115 -7.09 13.35 -1.93
CA LYS A 115 -7.37 11.92 -1.76
C LYS A 115 -6.23 11.27 -0.97
N CYS A 116 -6.58 10.58 0.10
CA CYS A 116 -5.63 9.80 0.88
C CYS A 116 -5.07 8.64 0.06
N HIS A 117 -3.87 8.15 0.40
CA HIS A 117 -3.23 7.00 -0.25
C HIS A 117 -4.15 5.77 -0.25
N CYS A 118 -4.89 5.54 0.85
CA CYS A 118 -5.80 4.40 0.95
C CYS A 118 -6.96 4.49 -0.06
N LEU A 119 -7.47 5.69 -0.33
CA LEU A 119 -8.51 5.91 -1.32
C LEU A 119 -7.94 5.77 -2.73
N LYS A 120 -6.77 6.35 -3.00
CA LYS A 120 -6.06 6.20 -4.28
C LYS A 120 -5.80 4.73 -4.59
N GLN A 121 -5.33 3.95 -3.60
CA GLN A 121 -5.08 2.52 -3.76
C GLN A 121 -6.37 1.71 -3.95
N ALA A 122 -7.44 2.00 -3.20
CA ALA A 122 -8.73 1.34 -3.40
C ALA A 122 -9.28 1.58 -4.81
N LEU A 123 -9.14 2.81 -5.32
CA LEU A 123 -9.51 3.16 -6.69
C LEU A 123 -8.68 2.41 -7.72
N ALA A 124 -7.35 2.35 -7.52
CA ALA A 124 -6.47 1.59 -8.38
C ALA A 124 -6.87 0.11 -8.42
N MET A 125 -7.02 -0.54 -7.26
CA MET A 125 -7.40 -1.95 -7.17
C MET A 125 -8.72 -2.22 -7.89
N ARG A 126 -9.72 -1.35 -7.75
CA ARG A 126 -11.01 -1.51 -8.42
C ARG A 126 -10.93 -1.25 -9.92
N ALA A 127 -10.23 -0.20 -10.34
CA ALA A 127 -10.06 0.15 -11.75
C ALA A 127 -9.40 -0.99 -12.53
N TYR A 128 -8.33 -1.55 -11.98
CA TYR A 128 -7.58 -2.65 -12.56
C TYR A 128 -8.16 -4.04 -12.27
N LYS A 129 -9.31 -4.13 -11.56
CA LYS A 129 -9.95 -5.38 -11.16
C LYS A 129 -9.00 -6.34 -10.44
N MET A 130 -8.13 -5.80 -9.59
CA MET A 130 -7.13 -6.54 -8.82
C MET A 130 -7.73 -7.27 -7.61
N SER A 131 -8.98 -7.73 -7.69
CA SER A 131 -9.69 -8.38 -6.58
C SER A 131 -8.96 -9.62 -6.09
N ASN A 132 -8.25 -10.32 -6.98
CA ASN A 132 -7.49 -11.51 -6.62
C ASN A 132 -6.15 -11.18 -5.98
N LEU A 133 -5.62 -9.96 -6.14
CA LEU A 133 -4.31 -9.60 -5.61
C LEU A 133 -4.30 -9.73 -4.08
N GLU A 134 -5.35 -9.27 -3.39
CA GLU A 134 -5.42 -9.39 -1.93
C GLU A 134 -5.33 -10.86 -1.46
N SER A 135 -5.96 -11.79 -2.18
CA SER A 135 -5.90 -13.22 -1.88
C SER A 135 -4.51 -13.83 -2.14
N ILE A 136 -3.81 -13.33 -3.16
CA ILE A 136 -2.47 -13.78 -3.56
C ILE A 136 -1.45 -13.27 -2.53
N LEU A 137 -1.48 -11.99 -2.18
CA LEU A 137 -0.53 -11.38 -1.25
C LEU A 137 -0.63 -11.93 0.19
N LYS A 138 -1.74 -12.56 0.57
CA LYS A 138 -1.86 -13.32 1.83
C LYS A 138 -1.02 -14.61 1.82
N LYS A 139 -0.76 -15.18 0.64
CA LYS A 139 -0.03 -16.43 0.44
C LYS A 139 1.39 -16.22 -0.09
N GLU A 140 1.59 -15.18 -0.88
CA GLU A 140 2.86 -14.87 -1.55
C GLU A 140 3.43 -13.57 -0.98
N ASN A 141 4.25 -13.71 0.07
CA ASN A 141 4.90 -12.59 0.72
C ASN A 141 6.20 -13.05 1.42
N PHE A 142 7.00 -12.10 1.91
CA PHE A 142 8.29 -12.42 2.56
C PHE A 142 8.15 -13.33 3.79
N GLN A 143 6.99 -13.37 4.47
CA GLN A 143 6.78 -14.25 5.63
C GLN A 143 6.55 -15.71 5.21
N THR A 144 6.02 -15.93 4.00
CA THR A 144 5.77 -17.27 3.45
C THR A 144 6.83 -17.70 2.44
N PHE A 145 7.83 -16.85 2.19
CA PHE A 145 8.97 -17.17 1.34
C PHE A 145 9.81 -18.27 1.98
N ASP A 146 9.98 -19.39 1.27
CA ASP A 146 10.84 -20.49 1.72
C ASP A 146 12.05 -20.60 0.81
N ILE A 147 13.24 -20.31 1.35
CA ILE A 147 14.50 -20.41 0.61
C ILE A 147 14.89 -21.86 0.29
N ASN A 148 14.35 -22.84 1.02
CA ASN A 148 14.74 -24.23 0.89
C ASN A 148 14.20 -24.88 -0.39
N VAL A 149 13.19 -24.29 -1.03
CA VAL A 149 12.68 -24.75 -2.34
C VAL A 149 13.71 -24.57 -3.46
N PHE A 150 14.70 -23.69 -3.27
CA PHE A 150 15.79 -23.51 -4.21
C PHE A 150 16.92 -24.50 -3.92
N LYS A 151 17.42 -25.17 -4.96
CA LYS A 151 18.51 -26.13 -4.84
C LYS A 151 19.84 -25.46 -4.55
N ASP A 152 20.63 -26.10 -3.68
CA ASP A 152 21.99 -25.69 -3.34
C ASP A 152 23.01 -26.55 -4.06
N GLU A 153 22.83 -26.67 -5.37
CA GLU A 153 23.68 -27.41 -6.29
C GLU A 153 24.21 -26.46 -7.36
N THR A 154 25.38 -26.74 -7.91
CA THR A 154 25.93 -25.96 -9.02
C THR A 154 24.97 -25.96 -10.21
N PHE A 155 24.78 -24.81 -10.83
CA PHE A 155 23.96 -24.66 -12.03
C PHE A 155 24.84 -24.31 -13.24
N GLU A 156 24.54 -24.90 -14.40
CA GLU A 156 25.38 -24.77 -15.59
C GLU A 156 25.54 -23.30 -16.02
N GLY A 157 26.78 -22.88 -16.24
CA GLY A 157 27.10 -21.51 -16.66
C GLY A 157 27.03 -20.45 -15.55
N GLU A 158 26.75 -20.83 -14.30
CA GLU A 158 26.59 -19.90 -13.18
C GLU A 158 27.68 -20.10 -12.12
N LYS A 159 28.03 -18.99 -11.43
CA LYS A 159 29.03 -19.01 -10.35
C LYS A 159 28.46 -19.39 -8.98
N MET A 160 27.15 -19.24 -8.80
CA MET A 160 26.44 -19.46 -7.54
C MET A 160 25.44 -20.58 -7.71
N THR A 161 25.09 -21.25 -6.61
CA THR A 161 23.93 -22.16 -6.63
C THR A 161 22.63 -21.34 -6.75
N PRO A 162 21.53 -21.92 -7.29
CA PRO A 162 20.23 -21.26 -7.33
C PRO A 162 19.81 -20.70 -5.97
N ARG A 163 20.04 -21.45 -4.88
CA ARG A 163 19.76 -21.02 -3.51
C ARG A 163 20.59 -19.80 -3.11
N GLN A 164 21.91 -19.84 -3.29
CA GLN A 164 22.78 -18.71 -2.94
C GLN A 164 22.42 -17.45 -3.73
N ASN A 165 22.13 -17.60 -5.03
CA ASN A 165 21.67 -16.50 -5.85
C ASN A 165 20.34 -15.92 -5.36
N MET A 166 19.39 -16.79 -4.99
CA MET A 166 18.11 -16.33 -4.46
C MET A 166 18.25 -15.59 -3.13
N ILE A 167 19.17 -16.01 -2.23
CA ILE A 167 19.49 -15.25 -1.01
C ILE A 167 19.92 -13.82 -1.36
N ASN A 168 20.80 -13.67 -2.34
CA ASN A 168 21.25 -12.34 -2.79
C ASN A 168 20.10 -11.52 -3.38
N ILE A 169 19.28 -12.12 -4.23
CA ILE A 169 18.13 -11.47 -4.86
C ILE A 169 17.12 -10.98 -3.81
N VAL A 170 16.80 -11.83 -2.82
CA VAL A 170 15.92 -11.47 -1.71
C VAL A 170 16.51 -10.34 -0.89
N GLY A 171 17.81 -10.39 -0.57
CA GLY A 171 18.48 -9.30 0.14
C GLY A 171 18.40 -7.95 -0.60
N ILE A 172 18.54 -7.96 -1.93
CA ILE A 172 18.37 -6.76 -2.76
C ILE A 172 16.90 -6.30 -2.75
N ALA A 173 15.95 -7.22 -2.85
CA ALA A 173 14.51 -6.90 -2.81
C ALA A 173 14.09 -6.31 -1.46
N GLU A 174 14.59 -6.84 -0.35
CA GLU A 174 14.38 -6.29 0.99
C GLU A 174 15.02 -4.90 1.12
N GLY A 175 16.23 -4.73 0.62
CA GLY A 175 16.91 -3.43 0.54
C GLY A 175 16.10 -2.39 -0.23
N PHE A 176 15.60 -2.75 -1.41
CA PHE A 176 14.74 -1.90 -2.24
C PHE A 176 13.48 -1.43 -1.50
N VAL A 177 12.83 -2.33 -0.75
CA VAL A 177 11.63 -2.01 0.02
C VAL A 177 11.94 -1.14 1.25
N ASN A 178 13.10 -1.33 1.86
CA ASN A 178 13.54 -0.53 3.01
C ASN A 178 13.96 0.88 2.60
N ASN A 179 14.62 1.02 1.46
CA ASN A 179 15.12 2.28 0.92
C ASN A 179 14.13 2.93 -0.06
N PHE A 180 12.88 2.48 -0.11
CA PHE A 180 11.93 2.85 -1.16
C PHE A 180 11.66 4.36 -1.26
N GLU A 181 11.69 5.07 -0.13
CA GLU A 181 11.51 6.52 -0.06
C GLU A 181 12.77 7.31 -0.45
N GLU A 182 13.91 6.64 -0.52
CA GLU A 182 15.17 7.30 -0.88
C GLU A 182 15.17 7.63 -2.38
N ASN A 183 15.63 8.83 -2.70
CA ASN A 183 15.86 9.25 -4.08
C ASN A 183 17.18 8.67 -4.63
N ASN A 184 17.34 7.34 -4.52
CA ASN A 184 18.51 6.60 -4.94
C ASN A 184 18.41 6.09 -6.40
N GLY A 185 17.28 6.34 -7.08
CA GLY A 185 17.05 5.92 -8.46
C GLY A 185 16.97 4.40 -8.66
N GLU A 186 16.87 3.60 -7.59
CA GLU A 186 16.79 2.14 -7.70
C GLU A 186 15.52 1.71 -8.44
N ASN A 187 15.69 0.86 -9.45
CA ASN A 187 14.65 0.15 -10.16
C ASN A 187 15.14 -1.29 -10.34
N LEU A 188 14.26 -2.28 -10.41
CA LEU A 188 14.68 -3.69 -10.49
C LEU A 188 14.19 -4.34 -11.77
N ILE A 189 15.04 -5.13 -12.42
CA ILE A 189 14.62 -5.99 -13.52
C ILE A 189 14.89 -7.45 -13.18
N PHE A 190 13.82 -8.22 -13.07
CA PHE A 190 13.84 -9.65 -12.82
C PHE A 190 13.79 -10.38 -14.15
N TYR A 191 14.81 -11.17 -14.46
CA TYR A 191 14.86 -11.91 -15.71
C TYR A 191 15.31 -13.35 -15.50
N GLY A 192 14.89 -14.24 -16.39
CA GLY A 192 15.16 -15.67 -16.30
C GLY A 192 13.96 -16.48 -16.76
N THR A 193 14.09 -17.79 -16.91
CA THR A 193 13.00 -18.64 -17.44
C THR A 193 11.77 -18.66 -16.51
N THR A 194 10.67 -19.22 -17.02
CA THR A 194 9.43 -19.35 -16.24
C THR A 194 9.60 -20.26 -15.02
N GLY A 195 8.78 -20.06 -13.99
CA GLY A 195 8.74 -20.95 -12.82
C GLY A 195 9.86 -20.77 -11.79
N LEU A 196 10.63 -19.68 -11.86
CA LEU A 196 11.76 -19.43 -10.97
C LEU A 196 11.46 -18.50 -9.77
N GLY A 197 10.21 -18.07 -9.59
CA GLY A 197 9.80 -17.23 -8.46
C GLY A 197 9.83 -15.70 -8.68
N LYS A 198 9.98 -15.22 -9.92
CA LYS A 198 9.93 -13.77 -10.25
C LYS A 198 8.63 -13.10 -9.79
N THR A 199 7.49 -13.64 -10.23
CA THR A 199 6.14 -13.19 -9.85
C THR A 199 5.93 -13.23 -8.33
N PHE A 200 6.39 -14.29 -7.66
CA PHE A 200 6.30 -14.41 -6.20
C PHE A 200 7.06 -13.27 -5.51
N LEU A 201 8.27 -12.94 -5.97
CA LEU A 201 9.05 -11.84 -5.39
C LEU A 201 8.45 -10.47 -5.69
N CYS A 202 7.88 -10.26 -6.87
CA CYS A 202 7.08 -9.07 -7.18
C CYS A 202 5.92 -8.91 -6.17
N ASN A 203 5.22 -10.02 -5.87
CA ASN A 203 4.15 -10.03 -4.88
C ASN A 203 4.66 -9.73 -3.46
N CYS A 204 5.81 -10.25 -3.07
CA CYS A 204 6.46 -9.93 -1.79
C CYS A 204 6.71 -8.43 -1.63
N ILE A 205 7.31 -7.80 -2.65
CA ILE A 205 7.59 -6.37 -2.66
C ILE A 205 6.29 -5.55 -2.64
N ALA A 206 5.32 -5.93 -3.49
CA ALA A 206 4.02 -5.26 -3.55
C ALA A 206 3.31 -5.29 -2.19
N LYS A 207 3.29 -6.45 -1.50
CA LYS A 207 2.67 -6.58 -0.18
C LYS A 207 3.26 -5.60 0.83
N VAL A 208 4.59 -5.54 0.95
CA VAL A 208 5.21 -4.67 1.94
C VAL A 208 4.96 -3.20 1.63
N LEU A 209 5.00 -2.79 0.36
CA LEU A 209 4.77 -1.40 -0.01
C LEU A 209 3.30 -0.98 0.18
N LEU A 210 2.35 -1.89 -0.08
CA LEU A 210 0.95 -1.68 0.26
C LEU A 210 0.74 -1.50 1.77
N ASP A 211 1.40 -2.33 2.59
CA ASP A 211 1.37 -2.20 4.05
C ASP A 211 2.02 -0.89 4.53
N LYS A 212 3.02 -0.39 3.79
CA LYS A 212 3.65 0.93 3.99
C LYS A 212 2.85 2.07 3.35
N ASN A 213 1.56 1.85 3.01
CA ASN A 213 0.66 2.87 2.52
C ASN A 213 1.09 3.51 1.17
N LYS A 214 1.89 2.80 0.37
CA LYS A 214 2.31 3.24 -0.97
C LYS A 214 1.29 2.85 -2.02
N ILE A 215 1.21 3.64 -3.08
CA ILE A 215 0.38 3.33 -4.24
C ILE A 215 1.13 2.36 -5.15
N VAL A 216 0.64 1.12 -5.22
CA VAL A 216 1.27 0.05 -6.01
C VAL A 216 0.33 -0.37 -7.13
N ILE A 217 0.84 -0.34 -8.36
CA ILE A 217 0.18 -0.90 -9.54
C ILE A 217 0.97 -2.12 -9.99
N TYR A 218 0.31 -3.28 -9.97
CA TYR A 218 0.85 -4.52 -10.51
C TYR A 218 0.05 -4.89 -11.74
N GLN A 219 0.65 -4.94 -12.92
CA GLN A 219 -0.02 -5.36 -14.15
C GLN A 219 0.92 -6.18 -15.03
N THR A 220 0.36 -7.11 -15.81
CA THR A 220 1.12 -7.75 -16.89
C THR A 220 1.35 -6.75 -18.01
N ALA A 221 2.43 -6.92 -18.77
CA ALA A 221 2.70 -6.12 -19.95
C ALA A 221 1.50 -6.13 -20.92
N PHE A 222 0.88 -7.30 -21.13
CA PHE A 222 -0.33 -7.44 -21.95
C PHE A 222 -1.47 -6.52 -21.50
N THR A 223 -1.78 -6.45 -20.19
CA THR A 223 -2.86 -5.58 -19.70
C THR A 223 -2.52 -4.10 -19.84
N ILE A 224 -1.25 -3.72 -19.69
CA ILE A 224 -0.80 -2.35 -19.95
C ILE A 224 -1.04 -1.98 -21.43
N LEU A 225 -0.72 -2.89 -22.36
CA LEU A 225 -0.94 -2.65 -23.78
C LEU A 225 -2.43 -2.53 -24.14
N ASP A 226 -3.31 -3.35 -23.57
CA ASP A 226 -4.76 -3.24 -23.77
C ASP A 226 -5.28 -1.85 -23.32
N ILE A 227 -4.75 -1.29 -22.23
CA ILE A 227 -5.08 0.07 -21.78
C ILE A 227 -4.63 1.12 -22.80
N LEU A 228 -3.41 0.99 -23.32
CA LEU A 228 -2.84 1.90 -24.31
C LEU A 228 -3.61 1.87 -25.64
N GLU A 229 -3.96 0.69 -26.12
CA GLU A 229 -4.73 0.50 -27.34
C GLU A 229 -6.14 1.09 -27.19
N ARG A 230 -6.83 0.81 -26.09
CA ARG A 230 -8.15 1.38 -25.81
C ARG A 230 -8.11 2.90 -25.70
N ARG A 231 -7.03 3.47 -25.17
CA ARG A 231 -6.91 4.93 -25.05
C ARG A 231 -6.73 5.60 -26.42
N ARG A 232 -5.96 4.96 -27.30
CA ARG A 232 -5.65 5.52 -28.63
C ARG A 232 -6.75 5.29 -29.66
N PHE A 233 -7.38 4.12 -29.64
CA PHE A 233 -8.35 3.68 -30.66
C PHE A 233 -9.78 3.55 -30.14
N GLY A 234 -9.99 3.73 -28.84
CA GLY A 234 -11.33 3.79 -28.25
C GLY A 234 -12.14 4.94 -28.81
N LYS A 235 -13.41 4.70 -29.09
CA LYS A 235 -14.33 5.69 -29.65
C LYS A 235 -14.96 6.62 -28.60
N ASP A 236 -14.76 6.33 -27.32
CA ASP A 236 -15.36 7.07 -26.21
C ASP A 236 -14.29 7.67 -25.30
N ASN A 237 -14.50 8.93 -24.88
CA ASN A 237 -13.79 9.53 -23.75
C ASN A 237 -14.20 8.79 -22.47
N ASP A 238 -13.54 7.68 -22.18
CA ASP A 238 -13.75 6.92 -20.94
C ASP A 238 -12.83 7.46 -19.85
N ASP A 239 -13.37 8.28 -18.95
CA ASP A 239 -12.69 8.81 -17.77
C ASP A 239 -11.96 7.71 -16.96
N LEU A 240 -12.48 6.47 -16.97
CA LEU A 240 -11.79 5.36 -16.30
C LEU A 240 -10.52 4.93 -17.01
N ASN A 241 -10.49 4.97 -18.34
CA ASN A 241 -9.31 4.58 -19.09
C ASN A 241 -8.20 5.62 -18.95
N ASP A 242 -8.57 6.91 -18.96
CA ASP A 242 -7.61 7.98 -18.65
C ASP A 242 -7.10 7.89 -17.20
N PHE A 243 -7.97 7.58 -16.24
CA PHE A 243 -7.56 7.33 -14.86
C PHE A 243 -6.55 6.18 -14.75
N LYS A 244 -6.82 5.04 -15.41
CA LYS A 244 -5.87 3.92 -15.47
C LYS A 244 -4.56 4.32 -16.11
N TYR A 245 -4.61 5.00 -17.26
CA TYR A 245 -3.41 5.43 -17.95
C TYR A 245 -2.55 6.32 -17.05
N ASN A 246 -3.13 7.32 -16.39
CA ASN A 246 -2.41 8.21 -15.48
C ASN A 246 -1.79 7.47 -14.29
N LEU A 247 -2.47 6.45 -13.74
CA LEU A 247 -1.92 5.63 -12.65
C LEU A 247 -0.62 4.91 -13.03
N LEU A 248 -0.40 4.56 -14.31
CA LEU A 248 0.86 3.97 -14.76
C LEU A 248 2.04 4.92 -14.54
N PHE A 249 1.82 6.24 -14.59
CA PHE A 249 2.86 7.25 -14.39
C PHE A 249 2.97 7.68 -12.93
N GLU A 250 1.83 7.83 -12.24
CA GLU A 250 1.77 8.49 -10.93
C GLU A 250 1.99 7.56 -9.73
N ALA A 251 1.72 6.26 -9.88
CA ALA A 251 1.87 5.30 -8.78
C ALA A 251 3.30 5.28 -8.23
N ASP A 252 3.43 5.08 -6.92
CA ASP A 252 4.73 5.05 -6.25
C ASP A 252 5.59 3.89 -6.76
N LEU A 253 4.98 2.70 -6.91
CA LEU A 253 5.56 1.56 -7.60
C LEU A 253 4.68 1.11 -8.77
N LEU A 254 5.29 0.90 -9.93
CA LEU A 254 4.73 0.15 -11.05
C LEU A 254 5.50 -1.16 -11.20
N ILE A 255 4.78 -2.29 -11.16
CA ILE A 255 5.30 -3.61 -11.51
C ILE A 255 4.73 -3.98 -12.88
N ILE A 256 5.62 -4.14 -13.85
CA ILE A 256 5.33 -4.63 -15.19
C ILE A 256 5.75 -6.11 -15.23
N ASP A 257 4.79 -7.01 -15.14
CA ASP A 257 5.05 -8.46 -15.12
C ASP A 257 4.99 -9.09 -16.51
N ASP A 258 5.78 -10.14 -16.72
CA ASP A 258 5.89 -10.90 -17.96
C ASP A 258 6.09 -10.06 -19.24
N LEU A 259 6.94 -9.03 -19.15
CA LEU A 259 7.35 -8.22 -20.31
C LEU A 259 8.04 -9.09 -21.37
N GLY A 260 7.62 -8.97 -22.63
CA GLY A 260 8.14 -9.74 -23.76
C GLY A 260 7.29 -10.95 -24.15
N THR A 261 6.14 -11.18 -23.51
CA THR A 261 5.18 -12.24 -23.89
C THR A 261 4.05 -11.72 -24.79
N GLU A 262 3.94 -10.40 -24.91
CA GLU A 262 2.98 -9.70 -25.75
C GLU A 262 3.29 -9.77 -27.25
N VAL A 263 2.28 -9.45 -28.07
CA VAL A 263 2.51 -9.10 -29.49
C VAL A 263 3.04 -7.67 -29.54
N SER A 264 4.35 -7.52 -29.57
CA SER A 264 5.00 -6.19 -29.63
C SER A 264 4.95 -5.60 -31.05
N ASN A 265 4.58 -4.33 -31.16
CA ASN A 265 4.77 -3.51 -32.36
C ASN A 265 5.52 -2.21 -32.02
N THR A 266 5.88 -1.42 -33.03
CA THR A 266 6.66 -0.18 -32.84
C THR A 266 5.94 0.83 -31.94
N PHE A 267 4.61 0.85 -31.96
CA PHE A 267 3.82 1.74 -31.10
C PHE A 267 3.81 1.28 -29.64
N THR A 268 3.52 0.00 -29.38
CA THR A 268 3.49 -0.53 -28.01
C THR A 268 4.84 -0.39 -27.33
N ASN A 269 5.92 -0.58 -28.07
CA ASN A 269 7.29 -0.41 -27.57
C ASN A 269 7.58 1.06 -27.21
N ALA A 270 7.14 2.01 -28.05
CA ALA A 270 7.28 3.43 -27.77
C ALA A 270 6.50 3.89 -26.53
N GLU A 271 5.30 3.35 -26.31
CA GLU A 271 4.49 3.68 -25.12
C GLU A 271 5.06 3.08 -23.84
N ILE A 272 5.52 1.81 -23.85
CA ILE A 272 6.21 1.21 -22.69
C ILE A 272 7.48 2.02 -22.38
N PHE A 273 8.24 2.39 -23.40
CA PHE A 273 9.39 3.28 -23.25
C PHE A 273 8.99 4.61 -22.58
N ASN A 274 7.92 5.25 -23.06
CA ASN A 274 7.42 6.51 -22.52
C ASN A 274 7.05 6.38 -21.03
N ILE A 275 6.29 5.34 -20.66
CA ILE A 275 5.92 5.05 -19.27
C ILE A 275 7.17 4.94 -18.40
N VAL A 276 8.11 4.08 -18.77
CA VAL A 276 9.32 3.85 -17.95
C VAL A 276 10.17 5.12 -17.86
N ASN A 277 10.37 5.83 -18.98
CA ASN A 277 11.18 7.04 -19.01
C ASN A 277 10.59 8.16 -18.13
N THR A 278 9.30 8.42 -18.25
CA THR A 278 8.63 9.46 -17.44
C THR A 278 8.67 9.13 -15.96
N ARG A 279 8.56 7.84 -15.59
CA ARG A 279 8.70 7.40 -14.20
C ARG A 279 10.12 7.61 -13.68
N LEU A 280 11.14 7.26 -14.46
CA LEU A 280 12.54 7.51 -14.11
C LEU A 280 12.81 8.99 -13.87
N ILE A 281 12.33 9.87 -14.76
CA ILE A 281 12.49 11.32 -14.64
C ILE A 281 11.78 11.87 -13.39
N SER A 282 10.61 11.32 -13.05
CA SER A 282 9.83 11.75 -11.87
C SER A 282 10.25 11.05 -10.57
N GLY A 283 11.31 10.22 -10.59
CA GLY A 283 11.80 9.50 -9.42
C GLY A 283 10.85 8.38 -8.95
N LYS A 284 9.87 7.98 -9.76
CA LYS A 284 8.94 6.89 -9.46
C LYS A 284 9.58 5.54 -9.75
N LYS A 285 9.38 4.59 -8.83
CA LYS A 285 10.08 3.30 -8.83
C LYS A 285 9.37 2.31 -9.75
N THR A 286 10.13 1.50 -10.46
CA THR A 286 9.59 0.50 -11.40
C THR A 286 10.27 -0.84 -11.22
N ILE A 287 9.48 -1.91 -11.26
CA ILE A 287 9.97 -3.29 -11.35
C ILE A 287 9.49 -3.87 -12.67
N ILE A 288 10.39 -4.51 -13.40
CA ILE A 288 10.07 -5.24 -14.61
C ILE A 288 10.39 -6.70 -14.37
N SER A 289 9.46 -7.60 -14.69
CA SER A 289 9.70 -9.04 -14.72
C SER A 289 9.56 -9.53 -16.16
N THR A 290 10.48 -10.38 -16.61
CA THR A 290 10.55 -10.85 -18.00
C THR A 290 11.16 -12.24 -18.10
N ASN A 291 10.75 -13.00 -19.12
CA ASN A 291 11.38 -14.26 -19.48
C ASN A 291 12.50 -14.09 -20.53
N LEU A 292 12.70 -12.86 -21.02
CA LEU A 292 13.72 -12.52 -21.99
C LEU A 292 15.07 -12.29 -21.31
N THR A 293 16.13 -12.69 -21.97
CA THR A 293 17.50 -12.29 -21.63
C THR A 293 17.71 -10.81 -21.94
N PRO A 294 18.68 -10.13 -21.30
CA PRO A 294 19.00 -8.74 -21.61
C PRO A 294 19.26 -8.48 -23.10
N LYS A 295 19.86 -9.45 -23.80
CA LYS A 295 20.09 -9.39 -25.24
C LYS A 295 18.78 -9.41 -26.04
N GLU A 296 17.87 -10.33 -25.74
CA GLU A 296 16.56 -10.41 -26.41
C GLU A 296 15.73 -9.15 -26.15
N ILE A 297 15.79 -8.58 -24.95
CA ILE A 297 15.13 -7.30 -24.63
C ILE A 297 15.68 -6.19 -25.54
N THR A 298 17.00 -6.08 -25.70
CA THR A 298 17.57 -5.06 -26.60
C THR A 298 17.20 -5.26 -28.07
N GLU A 299 17.00 -6.52 -28.50
CA GLU A 299 16.60 -6.86 -29.87
C GLU A 299 15.11 -6.57 -30.12
N ILE A 300 14.23 -6.80 -29.15
CA ILE A 300 12.77 -6.61 -29.29
C ILE A 300 12.40 -5.14 -29.19
N TYR A 301 12.95 -4.42 -28.20
CA TYR A 301 12.60 -3.02 -27.99
C TYR A 301 13.42 -2.06 -28.88
N THR A 302 14.41 -2.57 -29.63
CA THR A 302 15.20 -1.97 -30.75
C THR A 302 15.78 -0.56 -30.59
N ASP A 303 15.39 0.19 -29.57
CA ASP A 303 15.75 1.59 -29.39
C ASP A 303 16.99 1.69 -28.49
N ARG A 304 18.03 2.36 -28.99
CA ARG A 304 19.22 2.70 -28.19
C ARG A 304 18.85 3.44 -26.91
N VAL A 305 17.73 4.14 -26.90
CA VAL A 305 17.23 4.83 -25.71
C VAL A 305 16.63 3.84 -24.70
N PHE A 306 15.99 2.75 -25.14
CA PHE A 306 15.50 1.70 -24.25
C PHE A 306 16.65 0.99 -23.51
N SER A 307 17.75 0.69 -24.20
CA SER A 307 18.96 0.14 -23.55
C SER A 307 19.47 1.06 -22.43
N ARG A 308 19.53 2.38 -22.66
CA ARG A 308 19.98 3.36 -21.66
C ARG A 308 19.05 3.45 -20.45
N ILE A 309 17.76 3.18 -20.66
CA ILE A 309 16.78 3.08 -19.58
C ILE A 309 17.03 1.84 -18.75
N LEU A 310 17.28 0.69 -19.38
CA LEU A 310 17.60 -0.55 -18.66
C LEU A 310 18.89 -0.43 -17.85
N ASP A 311 19.84 0.40 -18.25
CA ASP A 311 21.04 0.72 -17.44
C ASP A 311 20.70 1.40 -16.10
N LYS A 312 19.45 1.87 -15.91
CA LYS A 312 18.93 2.41 -14.64
C LYS A 312 18.24 1.36 -13.77
N PHE A 313 18.23 0.11 -14.20
CA PHE A 313 17.68 -1.01 -13.47
C PHE A 313 18.81 -1.89 -12.93
N ILE A 314 18.63 -2.39 -11.71
CA ILE A 314 19.49 -3.41 -11.12
C ILE A 314 19.03 -4.76 -11.71
N PRO A 315 19.89 -5.43 -12.50
CA PRO A 315 19.52 -6.69 -13.14
C PRO A 315 19.65 -7.86 -12.17
N LEU A 316 18.53 -8.54 -11.89
CA LEU A 316 18.48 -9.73 -11.03
C LEU A 316 18.15 -10.96 -11.88
N LYS A 317 19.16 -11.83 -12.05
CA LYS A 317 19.04 -13.06 -12.84
C LYS A 317 18.48 -14.19 -11.99
N PHE A 318 17.32 -14.69 -12.35
CA PHE A 318 16.75 -15.91 -11.81
C PHE A 318 17.22 -17.10 -12.65
N PHE A 319 17.77 -18.12 -11.99
CA PHE A 319 18.15 -19.38 -12.63
C PHE A 319 17.94 -20.55 -11.67
N GLY A 320 17.70 -21.74 -12.20
CA GLY A 320 17.36 -22.93 -11.43
C GLY A 320 16.43 -23.87 -12.19
N LYS A 321 15.89 -24.88 -11.49
CA LYS A 321 14.80 -25.72 -12.01
C LYS A 321 13.46 -25.01 -11.83
N ASP A 322 12.50 -25.35 -12.69
CA ASP A 322 11.13 -24.83 -12.60
C ASP A 322 10.44 -25.38 -11.34
N LEU A 323 10.13 -24.49 -10.40
CA LEU A 323 9.57 -24.82 -9.10
C LEU A 323 8.11 -25.29 -9.17
N ARG A 324 7.44 -25.18 -10.33
CA ARG A 324 6.06 -25.66 -10.50
C ARG A 324 5.96 -27.17 -10.65
N TRP A 325 7.09 -27.84 -10.86
CA TRP A 325 7.19 -29.28 -11.11
C TRP A 325 8.03 -30.03 -10.07
N GLU A 326 8.44 -29.33 -9.00
CA GLU A 326 9.07 -29.91 -7.81
C GLU A 326 8.04 -29.99 -6.67
#